data_AF-A0A938BBN6-F1
#
_entry.id   AF-A0A938BBN6-F1
#
_cell.length_a   1.000
_cell.length_b   1.000
_cell.length_c   1.000
_cell.angle_alpha   90.00
_cell.angle_beta   90.00
_cell.angle_gamma   90.00
#
_symmetry.space_group_name_H-M   'P 1'
#
loop_
_entity.id
_entity.type
_entity.pdbx_description
1 polymer ?
#
loop_
_entity_poly.entity_id
_entity_poly.type
_entity_poly.pdbx_seq_one_letter_code
_entity_poly.pdbx_strand_id
1 'polypeptide(L)'
;MNESAHKRKKYLIKRGLQLKYATLLIITLTAVSLFACVVLYLGIWEFVAKEFSELIVSQKISTAQRILSYESARYGKSYPSGDSIMEEAKRLSEHEKEAIKEILKKVNLRLIPRILFIVLVIGVASIFLTHKIAGPLYRFEKNVKAISDGDLSVRFNIRRGDDLKELADKLTIMTERFGELIVRFKDLSENLFAQTQSLSHTIKQLPLEERETISTTLERIAMLSKELKDLSNTLKVKKEKS
;
A
#
# COMPACT_ATOMS: atom_id res chain seq x y z
N MET A 1 11.12 30.00 34.12
CA MET A 1 11.62 30.33 32.77
C MET A 1 11.75 29.03 32.01
N ASN A 2 11.21 28.99 30.80
CA ASN A 2 10.95 27.81 29.96
C ASN A 2 12.23 27.07 29.55
N GLU A 3 12.29 25.76 29.80
CA GLU A 3 13.25 24.88 29.12
C GLU A 3 12.48 23.83 28.31
N SER A 4 12.05 24.24 27.12
CA SER A 4 11.45 23.33 26.14
C SER A 4 12.51 22.38 25.62
N ALA A 5 12.63 21.23 26.27
CA ALA A 5 13.45 20.11 25.84
C ALA A 5 13.00 19.66 24.43
N HIS A 6 13.71 20.13 23.41
CA HIS A 6 13.57 19.67 22.04
C HIS A 6 13.99 18.19 21.95
N LYS A 7 13.04 17.29 22.19
CA LYS A 7 13.14 15.87 21.85
C LYS A 7 13.31 15.78 20.34
N ARG A 8 14.56 15.66 19.86
CA ARG A 8 14.84 15.44 18.43
C ARG A 8 14.11 14.18 17.98
N LYS A 9 13.00 14.36 17.26
CA LYS A 9 12.26 13.26 16.64
C LYS A 9 13.16 12.66 15.56
N LYS A 10 13.86 11.58 15.88
CA LYS A 10 14.69 10.84 14.93
C LYS A 10 13.75 10.03 14.03
N TYR A 11 13.37 10.60 12.89
CA TYR A 11 12.34 10.07 11.98
C TYR A 11 12.76 8.81 11.20
N LEU A 12 14.03 8.42 11.25
CA LEU A 12 14.58 7.32 10.42
C LEU A 12 15.41 6.38 11.31
N ILE A 13 14.87 5.19 11.60
CA ILE A 13 15.47 4.19 12.51
C ILE A 13 16.32 3.16 11.74
N LYS A 14 16.02 2.86 10.46
CA LYS A 14 16.97 2.33 9.45
C LYS A 14 16.51 2.72 8.04
N ARG A 15 17.31 3.49 7.32
CA ARG A 15 16.96 4.07 6.00
C ARG A 15 16.86 3.02 4.88
N GLY A 16 17.57 1.90 4.95
CA GLY A 16 17.76 1.00 3.80
C GLY A 16 16.50 0.27 3.30
N LEU A 17 15.78 -0.44 4.18
CA LEU A 17 14.64 -1.27 3.75
C LEU A 17 13.38 -0.43 3.51
N GLN A 18 13.13 0.53 4.40
CA GLN A 18 12.00 1.45 4.30
C GLN A 18 12.06 2.26 3.00
N LEU A 19 13.23 2.79 2.63
CA LEU A 19 13.38 3.53 1.38
C LEU A 19 13.24 2.62 0.16
N LYS A 20 13.75 1.38 0.18
CA LYS A 20 13.65 0.49 -0.99
C LYS A 20 12.21 0.24 -1.42
N TYR A 21 11.35 -0.21 -0.50
CA TYR A 21 9.94 -0.49 -0.82
C TYR A 21 9.11 0.79 -0.99
N ALA A 22 9.40 1.83 -0.21
CA ALA A 22 8.77 3.14 -0.38
C ALA A 22 9.02 3.72 -1.77
N THR A 23 10.29 3.76 -2.18
CA THR A 23 10.70 4.26 -3.49
C THR A 23 10.13 3.38 -4.61
N LEU A 24 10.10 2.06 -4.45
CA LEU A 24 9.48 1.17 -5.42
C LEU A 24 7.98 1.46 -5.59
N LEU A 25 7.21 1.61 -4.49
CA LEU A 25 5.80 1.97 -4.54
C LEU A 25 5.56 3.36 -5.16
N ILE A 26 6.38 4.35 -4.82
CA ILE A 26 6.28 5.69 -5.39
C ILE A 26 6.53 5.65 -6.90
N ILE A 27 7.56 4.92 -7.34
CA ILE A 27 7.88 4.77 -8.77
C ILE A 27 6.73 4.09 -9.51
N THR A 28 6.19 2.98 -8.98
CA THR A 28 5.09 2.27 -9.65
C THR A 28 3.83 3.12 -9.73
N LEU A 29 3.47 3.80 -8.64
CA LEU A 29 2.25 4.62 -8.59
C LEU A 29 2.36 5.87 -9.48
N THR A 30 3.55 6.47 -9.54
CA THR A 30 3.84 7.58 -10.47
C THR A 30 3.83 7.11 -11.92
N ALA A 31 4.39 5.93 -12.22
CA ALA A 31 4.40 5.37 -13.56
C ALA A 31 2.98 5.04 -14.05
N VAL A 32 2.14 4.45 -13.20
CA VAL A 32 0.72 4.18 -13.51
C VAL A 32 -0.04 5.48 -13.73
N SER A 33 0.17 6.49 -12.87
CA SER A 33 -0.46 7.80 -13.04
C SER A 33 -0.05 8.49 -14.34
N LEU A 34 1.25 8.45 -14.69
CA LEU A 34 1.76 9.03 -15.93
C LEU A 34 1.19 8.29 -17.14
N PHE A 35 1.17 6.95 -17.10
CA PHE A 35 0.56 6.13 -18.15
C PHE A 35 -0.92 6.47 -18.35
N ALA A 36 -1.70 6.55 -17.27
CA ALA A 36 -3.10 6.95 -17.34
C ALA A 36 -3.27 8.35 -17.93
N CYS A 37 -2.44 9.31 -17.54
CA CYS A 37 -2.47 10.66 -18.11
C CYS A 37 -2.17 10.68 -19.61
N VAL A 38 -1.19 9.87 -20.06
CA VAL A 38 -0.85 9.75 -21.48
C VAL A 38 -1.99 9.10 -22.26
N VAL A 39 -2.57 8.00 -21.77
CA VAL A 39 -3.70 7.32 -22.42
C VAL A 39 -4.90 8.26 -22.54
N LEU A 40 -5.25 8.98 -21.46
CA LEU A 40 -6.34 9.97 -21.49
C LEU A 40 -6.05 11.11 -22.47
N TYR A 41 -4.82 11.63 -22.50
CA TYR A 41 -4.44 12.69 -23.42
C TYR A 41 -4.56 12.24 -24.89
N LEU A 42 -4.06 11.04 -25.21
CA LEU A 42 -4.17 10.48 -26.57
C LEU A 42 -5.63 10.23 -26.94
N GLY A 43 -6.43 9.66 -26.05
CA GLY A 43 -7.86 9.38 -26.30
C GLY A 43 -8.70 10.64 -26.50
N ILE A 44 -8.47 11.68 -25.70
CA ILE A 44 -9.13 12.99 -25.90
C ILE A 44 -8.76 13.57 -27.26
N TRP A 45 -7.48 13.47 -27.66
CA TRP A 45 -7.04 14.02 -28.93
C TRP A 45 -7.57 13.26 -30.14
N GLU A 46 -7.62 11.93 -30.07
CA GLU A 46 -8.19 11.08 -31.10
C GLU A 46 -9.68 11.37 -31.29
N PHE A 47 -10.43 11.49 -30.18
CA PHE A 47 -11.84 11.85 -30.20
C PHE A 47 -12.07 13.23 -30.83
N VAL A 48 -11.33 14.25 -30.39
CA VAL A 48 -11.44 15.62 -30.93
C VAL A 48 -11.06 15.67 -32.41
N ALA A 49 -9.98 15.02 -32.82
CA ALA A 49 -9.57 15.01 -34.22
C ALA A 49 -10.63 14.35 -35.11
N LYS A 50 -11.19 13.22 -34.68
CA LYS A 50 -12.21 12.48 -35.44
C LYS A 50 -13.50 13.27 -35.60
N GLU A 51 -14.11 13.69 -34.49
CA GLU A 51 -15.39 14.41 -34.49
C GLU A 51 -15.35 15.69 -35.34
N PHE A 52 -14.27 16.47 -35.22
CA PHE A 52 -14.16 17.71 -35.99
C PHE A 52 -13.88 17.45 -37.49
N SER A 53 -13.13 16.40 -37.84
CA SER A 53 -12.79 16.10 -39.23
C SER A 53 -13.99 15.62 -40.05
N GLU A 54 -14.86 14.78 -39.47
CA GLU A 54 -16.04 14.27 -40.16
C GLU A 54 -17.14 15.33 -40.27
N LEU A 55 -17.34 16.13 -39.21
CA LEU A 55 -18.39 17.14 -39.14
C LEU A 55 -18.19 18.27 -40.18
N ILE A 56 -16.95 18.74 -40.33
CA ILE A 56 -16.61 19.85 -41.23
C ILE A 56 -16.74 19.46 -42.71
N VAL A 57 -16.17 18.30 -43.09
CA VAL A 57 -16.09 17.90 -44.50
C VAL A 57 -17.49 17.57 -45.04
N SER A 58 -18.27 16.80 -44.30
CA SER A 58 -19.62 16.38 -44.73
C SER A 58 -20.60 17.54 -44.83
N GLN A 59 -20.60 18.44 -43.84
CA GLN A 59 -21.50 19.59 -43.84
C GLN A 59 -21.20 20.56 -44.98
N LYS A 60 -19.92 20.80 -45.29
CA LYS A 60 -19.53 21.72 -46.37
C LYS A 60 -19.83 21.18 -47.76
N ILE A 61 -19.54 19.91 -48.02
CA ILE A 61 -19.81 19.28 -49.32
C ILE A 61 -21.32 19.29 -49.61
N SER A 62 -22.14 18.89 -48.64
CA SER A 62 -23.60 18.84 -48.82
C SER A 62 -24.22 20.23 -48.99
N THR A 63 -23.72 21.24 -48.28
CA THR A 63 -24.20 22.63 -48.40
C THR A 63 -23.83 23.23 -49.76
N ALA A 64 -22.59 23.06 -50.21
CA ALA A 64 -22.15 23.53 -51.52
C ALA A 64 -22.96 22.89 -52.66
N GLN A 65 -23.18 21.57 -52.58
CA GLN A 65 -24.02 20.85 -53.54
C GLN A 65 -25.48 21.36 -53.55
N ARG A 66 -26.07 21.65 -52.39
CA ARG A 66 -27.46 22.16 -52.28
C ARG A 66 -27.63 23.57 -52.83
N ILE A 67 -26.66 24.47 -52.58
CA ILE A 67 -26.74 25.85 -53.08
C ILE A 67 -26.70 25.85 -54.61
N LEU A 68 -25.81 25.06 -55.19
CA LEU A 68 -25.66 24.99 -56.65
C LEU A 68 -26.82 24.27 -57.33
N SER A 69 -27.38 23.21 -56.73
CA SER A 69 -28.57 22.57 -57.29
C SER A 69 -29.78 23.51 -57.29
N TYR A 70 -29.90 24.36 -56.26
CA TYR A 70 -30.92 25.41 -56.24
C TYR A 70 -30.67 26.51 -57.28
N GLU A 71 -29.43 26.97 -57.42
CA GLU A 71 -29.09 28.06 -58.32
C GLU A 71 -29.16 27.67 -59.81
N SER A 72 -28.71 26.45 -60.14
CA SER A 72 -28.85 25.86 -61.47
C SER A 72 -30.32 25.67 -61.86
N ALA A 73 -31.17 25.22 -60.94
CA ALA A 73 -32.61 25.10 -61.18
C ALA A 73 -33.31 26.47 -61.35
N ARG A 74 -32.82 27.51 -60.66
CA ARG A 74 -33.45 28.84 -60.67
C ARG A 74 -33.05 29.70 -61.88
N TYR A 75 -31.82 29.57 -62.37
CA TYR A 75 -31.28 30.45 -63.41
C TYR A 75 -30.80 29.72 -64.67
N GLY A 76 -30.90 28.38 -64.72
CA GLY A 76 -30.51 27.58 -65.89
C GLY A 76 -29.03 27.65 -66.26
N LYS A 77 -28.17 28.15 -65.36
CA LYS A 77 -26.72 28.26 -65.60
C LYS A 77 -26.04 26.91 -65.36
N SER A 78 -25.20 26.52 -66.31
CA SER A 78 -24.30 25.36 -66.19
C SER A 78 -23.10 25.75 -65.32
N TYR A 79 -23.05 25.21 -64.10
CA TYR A 79 -21.96 25.43 -63.15
C TYR A 79 -20.87 24.35 -63.32
N PRO A 80 -19.63 24.63 -62.88
CA PRO A 80 -18.52 23.73 -63.14
C PRO A 80 -18.73 22.37 -62.47
N SER A 81 -18.18 21.31 -63.09
CA SER A 81 -18.39 19.91 -62.70
C SER A 81 -18.13 19.68 -61.21
N GLY A 82 -18.86 18.71 -60.62
CA GLY A 82 -18.80 18.38 -59.19
C GLY A 82 -17.38 18.25 -58.62
N ASP A 83 -16.40 17.84 -59.43
CA ASP A 83 -15.00 17.70 -59.04
C ASP A 83 -14.34 19.03 -58.65
N SER A 84 -14.59 20.11 -59.41
CA SER A 84 -14.03 21.43 -59.11
C SER A 84 -14.59 22.04 -57.81
N ILE A 85 -15.88 21.80 -57.55
CA ILE A 85 -16.57 22.21 -56.32
C ILE A 85 -16.08 21.40 -55.14
N MET A 86 -15.86 20.09 -55.34
CA MET A 86 -15.27 19.23 -54.33
C MET A 86 -13.85 19.69 -53.98
N GLU A 87 -13.08 20.17 -54.96
CA GLU A 87 -11.74 20.70 -54.77
C GLU A 87 -11.74 22.04 -54.00
N GLU A 88 -12.69 22.93 -54.29
CA GLU A 88 -12.87 24.19 -53.55
C GLU A 88 -13.39 23.96 -52.13
N ALA A 89 -14.34 23.03 -51.94
CA ALA A 89 -14.80 22.59 -50.62
C ALA A 89 -13.67 21.96 -49.80
N LYS A 90 -12.77 21.21 -50.45
CA LYS A 90 -11.58 20.62 -49.82
C LYS A 90 -10.58 21.70 -49.41
N ARG A 91 -10.31 22.70 -50.27
CA ARG A 91 -9.46 23.86 -49.92
C ARG A 91 -10.01 24.67 -48.75
N LEU A 92 -11.31 24.93 -48.75
CA LEU A 92 -11.97 25.63 -47.66
C LEU A 92 -11.97 24.81 -46.35
N SER A 93 -12.03 23.47 -46.46
CA SER A 93 -11.82 22.57 -45.32
C SER A 93 -10.38 22.63 -44.80
N GLU A 94 -9.37 22.73 -45.68
CA GLU A 94 -7.97 22.89 -45.25
C GLU A 94 -7.76 24.17 -44.41
N HIS A 95 -8.38 25.30 -44.78
CA HIS A 95 -8.30 26.53 -43.98
C HIS A 95 -8.93 26.38 -42.58
N GLU A 96 -10.02 25.63 -42.44
CA GLU A 96 -10.59 25.35 -41.12
C GLU A 96 -9.74 24.37 -40.31
N LYS A 97 -9.07 23.42 -40.97
CA LYS A 97 -8.08 22.56 -40.30
C LYS A 97 -6.95 23.39 -39.70
N GLU A 98 -6.52 24.47 -40.35
CA GLU A 98 -5.53 25.38 -39.78
C GLU A 98 -6.05 26.11 -38.54
N ALA A 99 -7.28 26.63 -38.58
CA ALA A 99 -7.92 27.26 -37.42
C ALA A 99 -8.09 26.26 -36.25
N ILE A 100 -8.49 25.02 -36.55
CA ILE A 100 -8.57 23.94 -35.56
C ILE A 100 -7.19 23.65 -35.00
N LYS A 101 -6.15 23.51 -35.83
CA LYS A 101 -4.77 23.29 -35.38
C LYS A 101 -4.30 24.38 -34.41
N GLU A 102 -4.73 25.63 -34.63
CA GLU A 102 -4.44 26.73 -33.72
C GLU A 102 -5.22 26.62 -32.40
N ILE A 103 -6.51 26.27 -32.44
CA ILE A 103 -7.34 25.99 -31.26
C ILE A 103 -6.74 24.84 -30.45
N LEU A 104 -6.39 23.76 -31.12
CA LEU A 104 -5.73 22.56 -30.61
C LEU A 104 -4.40 22.92 -29.92
N LYS A 105 -3.58 23.80 -30.51
CA LYS A 105 -2.36 24.31 -29.88
C LYS A 105 -2.67 25.10 -28.61
N LYS A 106 -3.67 25.99 -28.64
CA LYS A 106 -4.11 26.78 -27.47
C LYS A 106 -4.65 25.89 -26.34
N VAL A 107 -5.41 24.85 -26.69
CA VAL A 107 -5.94 23.84 -25.75
C VAL A 107 -4.79 23.08 -25.10
N ASN A 108 -3.84 22.56 -25.88
CA ASN A 108 -2.67 21.85 -25.35
C ASN A 108 -1.83 22.74 -24.41
N LEU A 109 -1.62 24.01 -24.77
CA LEU A 109 -0.90 24.97 -23.94
C LEU A 109 -1.56 25.17 -22.56
N ARG A 110 -2.89 24.99 -22.47
CA ARG A 110 -3.66 25.10 -21.22
C ARG A 110 -3.82 23.76 -20.49
N LEU A 111 -3.86 22.63 -21.21
CA LEU A 111 -4.10 21.30 -20.64
C LEU A 111 -2.83 20.66 -20.07
N ILE A 112 -1.71 20.71 -20.81
CA ILE A 112 -0.43 20.11 -20.39
C ILE A 112 -0.02 20.54 -18.97
N PRO A 113 -0.03 21.84 -18.60
CA PRO A 113 0.35 22.24 -17.24
C PRO A 113 -0.61 21.71 -16.16
N ARG A 114 -1.90 21.54 -16.47
CA ARG A 114 -2.88 20.96 -15.53
C ARG A 114 -2.62 19.47 -15.31
N ILE A 115 -2.33 18.73 -16.37
CA ILE A 115 -1.94 17.31 -16.28
C ILE A 115 -0.67 17.17 -15.46
N LEU A 116 0.35 18.00 -15.72
CA LEU A 116 1.59 17.99 -14.97
C LEU A 116 1.37 18.31 -13.48
N PHE A 117 0.49 19.25 -13.18
CA PHE A 117 0.10 19.57 -11.81
C PHE A 117 -0.59 18.38 -11.11
N ILE A 118 -1.49 17.67 -11.79
CA ILE A 118 -2.14 16.47 -11.25
C ILE A 118 -1.10 15.38 -10.96
N VAL A 119 -0.19 15.11 -11.90
CA VAL A 119 0.90 14.13 -11.70
C VAL A 119 1.76 14.53 -10.50
N LEU A 120 2.09 15.81 -10.35
CA LEU A 120 2.82 16.32 -9.20
C LEU A 120 2.08 16.09 -7.88
N VAL A 121 0.79 16.43 -7.82
CA VAL A 121 -0.05 16.23 -6.62
C VAL A 121 -0.13 14.75 -6.25
N ILE A 122 -0.32 13.86 -7.23
CA ILE A 122 -0.34 12.41 -7.01
C ILE A 122 1.03 11.92 -6.50
N GLY A 123 2.13 12.39 -7.10
CA GLY A 123 3.49 12.07 -6.67
C GLY A 123 3.72 12.47 -5.21
N VAL A 124 3.36 13.70 -4.83
CA VAL A 124 3.45 14.19 -3.45
C VAL A 124 2.56 13.37 -2.51
N ALA A 125 1.31 13.11 -2.88
CA ALA A 125 0.38 12.31 -2.08
C ALA A 125 0.89 10.88 -1.83
N SER A 126 1.55 10.27 -2.83
CA SER A 126 2.12 8.92 -2.72
C SER A 126 3.23 8.84 -1.67
N ILE A 127 4.03 9.89 -1.50
CA ILE A 127 5.06 9.99 -0.47
C ILE A 127 4.43 10.00 0.92
N PHE A 128 3.36 10.79 1.11
CA PHE A 128 2.63 10.84 2.38
C PHE A 128 2.00 9.50 2.74
N LEU A 129 1.34 8.84 1.78
CA LEU A 129 0.73 7.54 1.97
C LEU A 129 1.78 6.49 2.37
N THR A 130 2.90 6.50 1.67
CA THR A 130 3.99 5.57 1.90
C THR A 130 4.60 5.75 3.30
N HIS A 131 4.77 6.99 3.76
CA HIS A 131 5.27 7.25 5.11
C HIS A 131 4.31 6.79 6.22
N LYS A 132 3.00 6.88 6.00
CA LYS A 132 1.99 6.39 6.96
C LYS A 132 2.03 4.87 7.14
N ILE A 133 2.41 4.11 6.12
CA ILE A 133 2.42 2.64 6.17
C ILE A 133 3.81 2.08 6.50
N ALA A 134 4.84 2.52 5.76
CA ALA A 134 6.20 1.96 5.87
C ALA A 134 6.86 2.24 7.24
N GLY A 135 6.49 3.35 7.89
CA GLY A 135 6.97 3.72 9.21
C GLY A 135 6.54 2.70 10.29
N PRO A 136 5.24 2.52 10.51
CA PRO A 136 4.69 1.49 11.41
C PRO A 136 5.13 0.07 11.07
N LEU A 137 5.11 -0.32 9.79
CA LEU A 137 5.44 -1.69 9.38
C LEU A 137 6.86 -2.11 9.77
N TYR A 138 7.82 -1.19 9.63
CA TYR A 138 9.19 -1.43 10.07
C TYR A 138 9.32 -1.61 11.60
N ARG A 139 8.50 -0.89 12.38
CA ARG A 139 8.45 -1.09 13.83
C ARG A 139 7.86 -2.45 14.17
N PHE A 140 6.88 -2.91 13.39
CA PHE A 140 6.29 -4.23 13.57
C PHE A 140 7.32 -5.32 13.32
N GLU A 141 8.08 -5.24 12.23
CA GLU A 141 9.17 -6.16 11.93
C GLU A 141 10.16 -6.26 13.10
N LYS A 142 10.58 -5.12 13.67
CA LYS A 142 11.46 -5.11 14.84
C LYS A 142 10.83 -5.76 16.07
N ASN A 143 9.56 -5.48 16.34
CA ASN A 143 8.87 -6.05 17.50
C ASN A 143 8.67 -7.55 17.32
N VAL A 144 8.29 -8.01 16.13
CA VAL A 144 8.17 -9.44 15.81
C VAL A 144 9.52 -10.14 15.95
N LYS A 145 10.61 -9.51 15.51
CA LYS A 145 11.96 -10.03 15.75
C LYS A 145 12.31 -10.12 17.24
N ALA A 146 11.98 -9.10 18.02
CA ALA A 146 12.19 -9.16 19.47
C ALA A 146 11.39 -10.31 20.11
N ILE A 147 10.14 -10.55 19.64
CA ILE A 147 9.31 -11.68 20.06
C ILE A 147 9.94 -13.02 19.65
N SER A 148 10.47 -13.14 18.43
CA SER A 148 11.16 -14.37 17.99
C SER A 148 12.43 -14.64 18.78
N ASP A 149 13.09 -13.57 19.26
CA ASP A 149 14.26 -13.65 20.12
C ASP A 149 13.88 -13.86 21.62
N GLY A 150 12.59 -14.07 21.91
CA GLY A 150 12.08 -14.42 23.24
C GLY A 150 11.61 -13.24 24.12
N ASP A 151 11.61 -12.00 23.61
CA ASP A 151 11.11 -10.83 24.34
C ASP A 151 9.60 -10.60 24.08
N LEU A 152 8.78 -11.16 24.96
CA LEU A 152 7.32 -10.98 25.00
C LEU A 152 6.89 -9.72 25.77
N SER A 153 7.82 -8.87 26.21
CA SER A 153 7.49 -7.61 26.90
C SER A 153 7.24 -6.44 25.94
N VAL A 154 7.49 -6.63 24.64
CA VAL A 154 7.32 -5.59 23.61
C VAL A 154 5.85 -5.28 23.34
N ARG A 155 5.58 -4.05 22.89
CA ARG A 155 4.24 -3.60 22.51
C ARG A 155 4.24 -2.93 21.15
N PHE A 156 3.17 -3.16 20.38
CA PHE A 156 2.97 -2.53 19.09
C PHE A 156 2.26 -1.19 19.31
N ASN A 157 3.04 -0.14 19.58
CA ASN A 157 2.49 1.21 19.77
C ASN A 157 2.72 2.09 18.54
N ILE A 158 1.62 2.55 17.95
CA ILE A 158 1.62 3.48 16.80
C ILE A 158 0.74 4.70 17.09
N ARG A 159 0.88 5.76 16.30
CA ARG A 159 0.20 7.02 16.57
C ARG A 159 -1.29 6.90 16.28
N ARG A 160 -2.11 7.71 16.96
CA ARG A 160 -3.53 7.87 16.63
C ARG A 160 -3.63 8.43 15.20
N GLY A 161 -4.44 7.80 14.35
CA GLY A 161 -4.64 8.18 12.95
C GLY A 161 -3.69 7.51 11.94
N ASP A 162 -2.84 6.58 12.38
CA ASP A 162 -2.14 5.65 11.49
C ASP A 162 -3.09 4.50 11.10
N ASP A 163 -3.08 4.10 9.83
CA ASP A 163 -4.04 3.12 9.28
C ASP A 163 -3.86 1.71 9.86
N LEU A 164 -2.68 1.39 10.41
CA LEU A 164 -2.36 0.09 10.98
C LEU A 164 -2.71 -0.04 12.47
N LYS A 165 -3.49 0.89 13.03
CA LYS A 165 -3.71 0.97 14.49
C LYS A 165 -4.42 -0.26 15.03
N GLU A 166 -5.46 -0.71 14.34
CA GLU A 166 -6.19 -1.92 14.70
C GLU A 166 -5.29 -3.16 14.69
N LEU A 167 -4.40 -3.28 13.69
CA LEU A 167 -3.42 -4.37 13.63
C LEU A 167 -2.41 -4.29 14.79
N ALA A 168 -1.95 -3.09 15.13
CA ALA A 168 -1.07 -2.87 16.28
C ALA A 168 -1.72 -3.32 17.59
N ASP A 169 -3.00 -3.00 17.78
CA ASP A 169 -3.74 -3.38 18.98
C ASP A 169 -3.94 -4.90 19.04
N LYS A 170 -4.32 -5.55 17.93
CA LYS A 170 -4.42 -7.02 17.84
C LYS A 170 -3.09 -7.73 18.10
N LEU A 171 -1.99 -7.25 17.53
CA LEU A 171 -0.65 -7.81 17.78
C LEU A 171 -0.21 -7.62 19.22
N THR A 172 -0.54 -6.49 19.84
CA THR A 172 -0.27 -6.27 21.26
C THR A 172 -1.02 -7.27 22.13
N ILE A 173 -2.32 -7.49 21.87
CA ILE A 173 -3.13 -8.48 22.59
C ILE A 173 -2.55 -9.89 22.41
N MET A 174 -2.12 -10.25 21.19
CA MET A 174 -1.48 -11.53 20.91
C MET A 174 -0.22 -11.73 21.75
N THR A 175 0.68 -10.74 21.79
CA THR A 175 1.91 -10.81 22.58
C THR A 175 1.62 -10.89 24.08
N GLU A 176 0.62 -10.17 24.57
CA GLU A 176 0.18 -10.24 25.96
C GLU A 176 -0.33 -11.64 26.32
N ARG A 177 -1.20 -12.24 25.49
CA ARG A 177 -1.69 -13.61 25.68
C ARG A 177 -0.57 -14.65 25.66
N PHE A 178 0.41 -14.50 24.78
CA PHE A 178 1.60 -15.37 24.82
C PHE A 178 2.38 -15.20 26.11
N GLY A 179 2.57 -13.97 26.58
CA GLY A 179 3.18 -13.70 27.88
C GLY A 179 2.45 -14.40 29.03
N GLU A 180 1.13 -14.27 29.10
CA GLU A 180 0.28 -14.93 30.10
C GLU A 180 0.39 -16.45 30.06
N LEU A 181 0.41 -17.05 28.86
CA LEU A 181 0.60 -18.49 28.69
C LEU A 181 1.95 -18.95 29.24
N ILE A 182 3.03 -18.21 28.99
CA ILE A 182 4.36 -18.53 29.51
C ILE A 182 4.42 -18.40 31.04
N VAL A 183 3.73 -17.43 31.63
CA VAL A 183 3.62 -17.31 33.10
C VAL A 183 2.89 -18.50 33.68
N ARG A 184 1.71 -18.86 33.15
CA ARG A 184 0.97 -20.04 33.60
C ARG A 184 1.78 -21.33 33.47
N PHE A 185 2.55 -21.45 32.39
CA PHE A 185 3.41 -22.59 32.14
C PHE A 185 4.56 -22.69 33.15
N LYS A 186 5.13 -21.55 33.57
CA LYS A 186 6.10 -21.50 34.68
C LYS A 186 5.50 -22.01 35.97
N ASP A 187 4.32 -21.51 36.34
CA ASP A 187 3.64 -21.92 37.57
C ASP A 187 3.33 -23.42 37.56
N LEU A 188 2.86 -23.96 36.44
CA LEU A 188 2.60 -25.39 36.26
C LEU A 188 3.88 -26.23 36.38
N SER A 189 4.98 -25.78 35.78
CA SER A 189 6.28 -26.45 35.87
C SER A 189 6.82 -26.47 37.31
N GLU A 190 6.68 -25.36 38.05
CA GLU A 190 7.08 -25.29 39.46
C GLU A 190 6.24 -26.20 40.35
N ASN A 191 4.92 -26.22 40.14
CA ASN A 191 4.02 -27.11 40.86
C ASN A 191 4.32 -28.59 40.55
N LEU A 192 4.58 -28.93 39.29
CA LEU A 192 4.94 -30.30 38.88
C LEU A 192 6.27 -30.73 39.52
N PHE A 193 7.27 -29.85 39.56
CA PHE A 193 8.54 -30.12 40.21
C PHE A 193 8.36 -30.37 41.72
N ALA A 194 7.58 -29.53 42.40
CA ALA A 194 7.28 -29.68 43.83
C ALA A 194 6.54 -31.01 44.12
N GLN A 195 5.53 -31.35 43.32
CA GLN A 195 4.81 -32.63 43.45
C GLN A 195 5.73 -33.83 43.24
N THR A 196 6.59 -33.77 42.22
CA THR A 196 7.58 -34.82 41.94
C THR A 196 8.55 -35.00 43.11
N GLN A 197 9.00 -33.90 43.72
CA GLN A 197 9.87 -33.97 44.90
C GLN A 197 9.17 -34.58 46.11
N SER A 198 7.89 -34.26 46.34
CA SER A 198 7.11 -34.90 47.41
C SER A 198 6.89 -36.40 47.17
N LEU A 199 6.58 -36.81 45.93
CA LEU A 199 6.40 -38.21 45.55
C LEU A 199 7.70 -39.00 45.73
N SER A 200 8.86 -38.41 45.42
CA SER A 200 10.17 -39.01 45.67
C SER A 200 10.37 -39.33 47.15
N HIS A 201 9.92 -38.45 48.04
CA HIS A 201 9.96 -38.70 49.48
C HIS A 201 9.04 -39.87 49.89
N THR A 202 7.83 -39.96 49.33
CA THR A 202 6.89 -41.07 49.60
C THR A 202 7.42 -42.41 49.08
N ILE A 203 8.06 -42.43 47.90
CA ILE A 203 8.66 -43.65 47.32
C ILE A 203 9.79 -44.18 48.20
N LYS A 204 10.56 -43.30 48.84
CA LYS A 204 11.57 -43.68 49.85
C LYS A 204 10.99 -44.34 51.10
N GLN A 205 9.67 -44.47 51.21
CA GLN A 205 8.99 -45.20 52.29
C GLN A 205 8.38 -46.53 51.81
N LEU A 206 8.36 -46.81 50.49
CA LEU A 206 7.83 -48.05 49.92
C LEU A 206 8.81 -49.24 50.02
N PRO A 207 8.35 -50.50 49.90
CA PRO A 207 9.20 -51.70 49.80
C PRO A 207 10.15 -51.68 48.60
N LEU A 208 11.27 -52.42 48.67
CA LEU A 208 12.35 -52.40 47.67
C LEU A 208 11.89 -52.81 46.25
N GLU A 209 10.91 -53.71 46.13
CA GLU A 209 10.43 -54.23 44.83
C GLU A 209 9.67 -53.18 43.99
N GLU A 210 8.93 -52.26 44.63
CA GLU A 210 8.16 -51.23 43.93
C GLU A 210 8.99 -49.96 43.66
N ARG A 211 10.12 -49.78 44.35
CA ARG A 211 10.93 -48.54 44.27
C ARG A 211 11.65 -48.35 42.95
N GLU A 212 12.19 -49.41 42.35
CA GLU A 212 13.14 -49.27 41.24
C GLU A 212 12.48 -48.66 39.99
N THR A 213 11.32 -49.21 39.59
CA THR A 213 10.54 -48.72 38.44
C THR A 213 9.92 -47.35 38.69
N ILE A 214 9.44 -47.09 39.91
CA ILE A 214 8.81 -45.80 40.23
C ILE A 214 9.87 -44.70 40.38
N SER A 215 11.05 -44.99 40.95
CA SER A 215 12.14 -44.01 41.08
C SER A 215 12.65 -43.55 39.71
N THR A 216 12.87 -44.48 38.78
CA THR A 216 13.37 -44.14 37.43
C THR A 216 12.38 -43.31 36.63
N THR A 217 11.08 -43.59 36.73
CA THR A 217 10.04 -42.76 36.10
C THR A 217 9.93 -41.38 36.76
N LEU A 218 10.06 -41.31 38.08
CA LEU A 218 10.01 -40.04 38.80
C LEU A 218 11.21 -39.13 38.47
N GLU A 219 12.41 -39.70 38.38
CA GLU A 219 13.62 -38.97 37.98
C GLU A 219 13.49 -38.39 36.58
N ARG A 220 12.87 -39.12 35.64
CA ARG A 220 12.56 -38.61 34.29
C ARG A 220 11.58 -37.44 34.34
N ILE A 221 10.51 -37.51 35.14
CA ILE A 221 9.56 -36.41 35.31
C ILE A 221 10.24 -35.18 35.94
N ALA A 222 11.11 -35.39 36.93
CA ALA A 222 11.89 -34.33 37.55
C ALA A 222 12.83 -33.64 36.54
N MET A 223 13.49 -34.42 35.68
CA MET A 223 14.35 -33.90 34.63
C MET A 223 13.57 -33.09 33.59
N LEU A 224 12.45 -33.63 33.08
CA LEU A 224 11.59 -32.95 32.11
C LEU A 224 10.99 -31.66 32.69
N SER A 225 10.51 -31.68 33.93
CA SER A 225 9.96 -30.48 34.58
C SER A 225 11.02 -29.39 34.76
N LYS A 226 12.27 -29.77 35.06
CA LYS A 226 13.41 -28.84 35.13
C LYS A 226 13.75 -28.25 33.75
N GLU A 227 13.85 -29.08 32.71
CA GLU A 227 14.06 -28.59 31.34
C GLU A 227 12.95 -27.64 30.90
N LEU A 228 11.70 -27.94 31.25
CA LEU A 228 10.54 -27.09 31.00
C LEU A 228 10.68 -25.72 31.65
N LYS A 229 11.10 -25.72 32.93
CA LYS A 229 11.35 -24.50 33.71
C LYS A 229 12.44 -23.66 33.06
N ASP A 230 13.56 -24.28 32.71
CA ASP A 230 14.71 -23.61 32.11
C ASP A 230 14.34 -23.02 30.74
N LEU A 231 13.62 -23.77 29.89
CA LEU A 231 13.13 -23.28 28.60
C LEU A 231 12.22 -22.07 28.77
N SER A 232 11.26 -22.12 29.70
CA SER A 232 10.35 -20.99 29.93
C SER A 232 11.08 -19.74 30.47
N ASN A 233 12.20 -19.92 31.17
CA ASN A 233 13.02 -18.82 31.71
C ASN A 233 13.84 -18.10 30.65
N THR A 234 14.09 -18.73 29.51
CA THR A 234 14.70 -18.05 28.35
C THR A 234 13.78 -16.97 27.76
N LEU A 235 12.47 -17.06 28.01
CA LEU A 235 11.48 -16.11 27.53
C LEU A 235 11.29 -14.98 28.55
N LYS A 236 11.47 -13.74 28.07
CA LYS A 236 11.27 -12.53 28.84
C LYS A 236 9.83 -12.08 28.73
N VAL A 237 9.07 -12.28 29.81
CA VAL A 237 7.69 -11.82 29.94
C VAL A 237 7.65 -10.50 30.71
N LYS A 238 6.67 -9.66 30.41
CA LYS A 238 6.40 -8.46 31.21
C LYS A 238 6.06 -8.86 32.64
N LYS A 239 6.84 -8.39 33.63
CA LYS A 239 6.47 -8.52 35.04
C LYS A 239 5.14 -7.79 35.26
N GLU A 240 4.15 -8.47 35.85
CA GLU A 240 2.99 -7.78 36.39
C GLU A 240 3.45 -6.72 37.38
N LYS A 241 2.88 -5.52 37.29
CA LYS A 241 3.07 -4.53 38.33
C LYS A 241 2.40 -5.09 39.58
N SER A 242 3.21 -5.48 40.57
CA SER A 242 2.78 -5.58 41.96
C SER A 242 2.22 -4.25 42.44
#